data_AF-D6ZB52-F1
#
_entry.id   AF-D6ZB52-F1
#
_cell.length_a   1.000
_cell.length_b   1.000
_cell.length_c   1.000
_cell.angle_alpha   90.00
_cell.angle_beta   90.00
_cell.angle_gamma   90.00
#
_symmetry.space_group_name_H-M   'P 1'
#
loop_
_entity.id
_entity.type
_entity.pdbx_description
1 polymer ?
#
loop_
_entity_poly.entity_id
_entity_poly.type
_entity_poly.pdbx_seq_one_letter_code
_entity_poly.pdbx_strand_id
1 'polypeptide(L)'
;MGGPLSAPVPMLVSSRQFSAVTLPPMAETQGAHRRSRSMVLAICFALGGASAVSAPPCAADPDGQLTVATSGGTAAALRALAAVYARGGGERVRLVFGPSMGETPQTIPARIARGERIDVVVMVGSAVDRLADDGQLTGPIRPVACSHIAMAVRAGAPRPDISTLDSLRRALLEARSVAYSDSASGVFVATQLFPRLGVSDTMRGKAFQVPAVPVGEVVAQGRAELGFQQLSELLPVKGIDVVGLLPSGAQLGTTYSGAAVSSSAHKDEAESFLSFLGGEQARGVMETSGLEQGGCPEPDQDQDTD
;
A
#
# COMPACT_ATOMS: atom_id res chain seq x y z
N MET A 1 8.08 8.80 -69.91
CA MET A 1 7.57 7.41 -69.84
C MET A 1 7.76 6.96 -68.39
N GLY A 2 6.80 6.96 -67.47
CA GLY A 2 5.35 6.78 -67.59
C GLY A 2 4.97 5.35 -67.17
N GLY A 3 5.25 4.94 -65.94
CA GLY A 3 4.85 3.65 -65.34
C GLY A 3 3.95 3.88 -64.12
N PRO A 4 2.92 3.04 -63.85
CA PRO A 4 1.78 3.45 -63.05
C PRO A 4 1.98 3.29 -61.53
N LEU A 5 1.37 4.23 -60.81
CA LEU A 5 1.16 4.23 -59.37
C LEU A 5 0.17 3.12 -58.97
N SER A 6 0.59 2.20 -58.12
CA SER A 6 -0.29 1.23 -57.45
C SER A 6 -1.15 1.94 -56.40
N ALA A 7 -2.47 1.81 -56.55
CA ALA A 7 -3.46 2.20 -55.54
C ALA A 7 -3.55 1.16 -54.40
N PRO A 8 -3.89 1.56 -53.16
CA PRO A 8 -4.06 0.62 -52.06
C PRO A 8 -5.44 -0.05 -52.08
N VAL A 9 -5.45 -1.34 -51.76
CA VAL A 9 -6.64 -2.19 -51.58
C VAL A 9 -7.29 -1.87 -50.22
N PRO A 10 -8.61 -1.64 -50.14
CA PRO A 10 -9.29 -1.48 -48.86
C PRO A 10 -9.50 -2.86 -48.20
N MET A 11 -8.95 -3.04 -46.99
CA MET A 11 -9.28 -4.19 -46.14
C MET A 11 -10.69 -4.04 -45.58
N LEU A 12 -11.54 -5.02 -45.89
CA LEU A 12 -12.86 -5.23 -45.31
C LEU A 12 -12.72 -5.48 -43.79
N VAL A 13 -13.19 -4.54 -42.97
CA VAL A 13 -13.37 -4.76 -41.54
C VAL A 13 -14.68 -5.54 -41.35
N SER A 14 -14.56 -6.83 -41.06
CA SER A 14 -15.69 -7.68 -40.66
C SER A 14 -16.11 -7.33 -39.23
N SER A 15 -17.17 -6.54 -39.10
CA SER A 15 -17.83 -6.23 -37.84
C SER A 15 -18.59 -7.45 -37.33
N ARG A 16 -17.92 -8.28 -36.53
CA ARG A 16 -18.61 -9.29 -35.71
C ARG A 16 -19.38 -8.59 -34.59
N GLN A 17 -20.69 -8.55 -34.75
CA GLN A 17 -21.67 -8.18 -33.72
C GLN A 17 -21.48 -9.07 -32.49
N PHE A 18 -21.09 -8.48 -31.36
CA PHE A 18 -21.27 -9.11 -30.06
C PHE A 18 -22.75 -8.99 -29.68
N SER A 19 -23.47 -10.10 -29.74
CA SER A 19 -24.80 -10.21 -29.13
C SER A 19 -24.65 -10.12 -27.63
N ALA A 20 -25.25 -9.09 -27.03
CA ALA A 20 -25.41 -8.99 -25.59
C ALA A 20 -26.31 -10.13 -25.11
N VAL A 21 -25.77 -10.99 -24.24
CA VAL A 21 -26.54 -12.00 -23.52
C VAL A 21 -27.31 -11.28 -22.41
N THR A 22 -28.61 -11.05 -22.64
CA THR A 22 -29.54 -10.53 -21.63
C THR A 22 -29.86 -11.63 -20.63
N LEU A 23 -29.44 -11.47 -19.38
CA LEU A 23 -29.87 -12.30 -18.26
C LEU A 23 -31.30 -11.90 -17.83
N PRO A 24 -32.19 -12.87 -17.55
CA PRO A 24 -33.53 -12.57 -17.05
C PRO A 24 -33.49 -12.13 -15.57
N PRO A 25 -34.40 -11.25 -15.11
CA PRO A 25 -34.50 -10.87 -13.71
C PRO A 25 -35.09 -12.03 -12.89
N MET A 26 -34.45 -12.31 -11.75
CA MET A 26 -34.94 -13.24 -10.73
C MET A 26 -36.21 -12.68 -10.07
N ALA A 27 -37.22 -13.54 -10.00
CA ALA A 27 -38.54 -13.25 -9.45
C ALA A 27 -38.51 -12.94 -7.95
N GLU A 28 -39.15 -11.84 -7.57
CA GLU A 28 -39.57 -11.55 -6.20
C GLU A 28 -40.74 -12.47 -5.82
N THR A 29 -40.55 -13.33 -4.82
CA THR A 29 -41.65 -14.02 -4.15
C THR A 29 -42.25 -13.13 -3.07
N GLN A 30 -43.43 -12.57 -3.36
CA GLN A 30 -44.32 -11.94 -2.39
C GLN A 30 -44.92 -13.00 -1.46
N GLY A 31 -44.75 -12.81 -0.14
CA GLY A 31 -45.49 -13.51 0.91
C GLY A 31 -46.30 -12.48 1.71
N ALA A 32 -47.62 -12.51 1.56
CA ALA A 32 -48.58 -11.66 2.27
C ALA A 32 -49.15 -12.33 3.52
N HIS A 33 -49.72 -11.48 4.39
CA HIS A 33 -50.45 -11.73 5.65
C HIS A 33 -49.57 -11.88 6.90
N ARG A 34 -49.72 -11.05 7.94
CA ARG A 34 -51.00 -10.84 8.65
C ARG A 34 -51.03 -9.52 9.41
N ARG A 35 -52.19 -8.87 9.33
CA ARG A 35 -52.59 -7.62 10.00
C ARG A 35 -52.51 -7.73 11.53
N SER A 36 -52.04 -6.68 12.21
CA SER A 36 -52.73 -6.17 13.40
C SER A 36 -52.41 -4.70 13.65
N ARG A 37 -53.49 -3.92 13.58
CA ARG A 37 -53.69 -2.53 13.99
C ARG A 37 -53.07 -2.21 15.36
N SER A 38 -52.46 -1.03 15.50
CA SER A 38 -52.94 -0.02 16.46
C SER A 38 -52.35 1.36 16.15
N MET A 39 -53.25 2.32 16.13
CA MET A 39 -53.14 3.73 15.86
C MET A 39 -53.26 4.44 17.21
N VAL A 40 -52.26 5.20 17.64
CA VAL A 40 -52.35 6.19 18.74
C VAL A 40 -51.38 7.32 18.38
N LEU A 41 -51.87 8.35 17.69
CA LEU A 41 -52.31 9.64 18.23
C LEU A 41 -51.14 10.47 18.77
N ALA A 42 -50.69 11.40 17.91
CA ALA A 42 -49.89 12.54 18.28
C ALA A 42 -50.67 13.46 19.21
N ILE A 43 -50.08 13.80 20.36
CA ILE A 43 -50.53 14.89 21.21
C ILE A 43 -49.30 15.76 21.49
N CYS A 44 -49.25 16.92 20.84
CA CYS A 44 -48.39 18.03 21.21
C CYS A 44 -48.96 18.69 22.46
N PHE A 45 -48.30 18.56 23.60
CA PHE A 45 -48.48 19.48 24.73
C PHE A 45 -47.19 20.26 24.95
N ALA A 46 -47.26 21.55 24.65
CA ALA A 46 -46.30 22.53 25.09
C ALA A 46 -46.61 22.88 26.56
N LEU A 47 -45.68 22.58 27.47
CA LEU A 47 -45.57 23.26 28.76
C LEU A 47 -44.09 23.33 29.15
N GLY A 48 -43.66 24.54 29.50
CA GLY A 48 -42.27 24.89 29.77
C GLY A 48 -41.70 24.18 30.99
N GLY A 49 -40.49 23.68 30.81
CA GLY A 49 -39.53 23.38 31.85
C GLY A 49 -38.16 23.62 31.26
N ALA A 50 -37.36 24.48 31.89
CA ALA A 50 -35.96 24.68 31.56
C ALA A 50 -35.19 23.41 31.91
N SER A 51 -35.26 22.40 31.05
CA SER A 51 -34.35 21.27 31.08
C SER A 51 -33.08 21.72 30.39
N ALA A 52 -32.01 21.87 31.17
CA ALA A 52 -30.67 21.93 30.62
C ALA A 52 -30.53 20.77 29.63
N VAL A 53 -30.40 21.08 28.35
CA VAL A 53 -29.96 20.11 27.34
C VAL A 53 -28.50 19.86 27.70
N SER A 54 -28.27 18.94 28.63
CA SER A 54 -27.01 18.23 28.71
C SER A 54 -26.86 17.59 27.34
N ALA A 55 -25.99 18.15 26.52
CA ALA A 55 -25.45 17.44 25.37
C ALA A 55 -25.10 16.03 25.87
N PRO A 56 -25.52 14.96 25.17
CA PRO A 56 -25.05 13.64 25.55
C PRO A 56 -23.53 13.75 25.64
N PRO A 57 -22.90 13.27 26.74
CA PRO A 57 -21.45 13.16 26.72
C PRO A 57 -21.12 12.45 25.42
N CYS A 58 -20.23 13.04 24.60
CA CYS A 58 -19.65 12.34 23.47
C CYS A 58 -19.28 10.97 24.02
N ALA A 59 -20.02 9.94 23.61
CA ALA A 59 -19.82 8.62 24.15
C ALA A 59 -18.38 8.29 23.76
N ALA A 60 -17.49 8.23 24.75
CA ALA A 60 -16.18 7.67 24.56
C ALA A 60 -16.42 6.31 23.91
N ASP A 61 -15.83 6.12 22.73
CA ASP A 61 -15.99 4.91 21.93
C ASP A 61 -15.64 3.72 22.85
N PRO A 62 -16.56 2.76 23.08
CA PRO A 62 -16.41 1.77 24.14
C PRO A 62 -15.18 0.85 24.02
N ASP A 63 -14.42 0.94 22.92
CA ASP A 63 -13.25 0.09 22.67
C ASP A 63 -11.89 0.79 22.81
N GLY A 64 -11.81 2.13 22.95
CA GLY A 64 -10.55 2.86 23.18
C GLY A 64 -9.39 2.46 22.25
N GLN A 65 -9.70 2.12 21.00
CA GLN A 65 -8.77 1.46 20.07
C GLN A 65 -8.36 2.41 18.93
N LEU A 66 -7.07 2.73 18.86
CA LEU A 66 -6.49 3.56 17.82
C LEU A 66 -6.39 2.80 16.49
N THR A 67 -7.03 3.29 15.44
CA THR A 67 -7.02 2.67 14.11
C THR A 67 -5.87 3.22 13.28
N VAL A 68 -4.91 2.36 12.96
CA VAL A 68 -3.72 2.72 12.18
C VAL A 68 -3.77 2.03 10.82
N ALA A 69 -3.83 2.81 9.75
CA ALA A 69 -3.70 2.31 8.39
C ALA A 69 -2.23 2.22 7.99
N THR A 70 -1.78 1.06 7.51
CA THR A 70 -0.40 0.84 7.11
C THR A 70 -0.27 0.18 5.74
N SER A 71 0.73 0.63 4.99
CA SER A 71 1.16 -0.03 3.76
C SER A 71 2.03 -1.26 4.02
N GLY A 72 2.27 -2.07 2.98
CA GLY A 72 2.99 -3.34 3.08
C GLY A 72 4.39 -3.20 3.69
N GLY A 73 5.15 -2.17 3.28
CA GLY A 73 6.53 -1.95 3.73
C GLY A 73 6.72 -1.79 5.24
N THR A 74 5.69 -1.36 5.98
CA THR A 74 5.74 -1.20 7.44
C THR A 74 4.85 -2.21 8.18
N ALA A 75 4.12 -3.07 7.45
CA ALA A 75 3.09 -3.94 8.03
C ALA A 75 3.65 -4.94 9.05
N ALA A 76 4.79 -5.57 8.77
CA ALA A 76 5.40 -6.55 9.68
C ALA A 76 5.86 -5.88 10.98
N ALA A 77 6.59 -4.77 10.87
CA ALA A 77 7.07 -3.99 12.00
C ALA A 77 5.91 -3.48 12.87
N LEU A 78 4.89 -2.87 12.26
CA LEU A 78 3.77 -2.31 13.01
C LEU A 78 2.93 -3.39 13.72
N ARG A 79 2.82 -4.61 13.17
CA ARG A 79 2.18 -5.73 13.88
C ARG A 79 2.92 -6.06 15.18
N ALA A 80 4.24 -6.09 15.15
CA ALA A 80 5.04 -6.34 16.35
C ALA A 80 5.00 -5.13 17.31
N LEU A 81 5.14 -3.93 16.78
CA LEU A 81 5.19 -2.68 17.54
C LEU A 81 3.86 -2.35 18.22
N ALA A 82 2.71 -2.69 17.63
CA ALA A 82 1.40 -2.53 18.26
C ALA A 82 1.33 -3.25 19.63
N ALA A 83 1.90 -4.46 19.73
CA ALA A 83 1.95 -5.21 20.98
C ALA A 83 2.96 -4.61 21.98
N VAL A 84 4.08 -4.07 21.48
CA VAL A 84 5.08 -3.39 22.33
C VAL A 84 4.48 -2.11 22.92
N TYR A 85 3.83 -1.29 22.09
CA TYR A 85 3.17 -0.06 22.49
C TYR A 85 2.13 -0.29 23.58
N ALA A 86 1.23 -1.26 23.37
CA ALA A 86 0.19 -1.59 24.34
C ALA A 86 0.77 -2.10 25.69
N ARG A 87 1.86 -2.88 25.66
CA ARG A 87 2.54 -3.31 26.89
C ARG A 87 3.23 -2.16 27.64
N GLY A 88 3.64 -1.12 26.91
CA GLY A 88 4.19 0.11 27.47
C GLY A 88 3.15 1.05 28.07
N GLY A 89 1.86 0.67 28.08
CA GLY A 89 0.76 1.49 28.59
C GLY A 89 0.08 2.35 27.54
N GLY A 90 0.47 2.23 26.27
CA GLY A 90 -0.22 2.88 25.15
C GLY A 90 -1.56 2.23 24.83
N GLU A 91 -2.36 2.91 24.02
CA GLU A 91 -3.67 2.43 23.59
C GLU A 91 -3.56 1.18 22.72
N ARG A 92 -4.65 0.40 22.66
CA ARG A 92 -4.71 -0.74 21.77
C ARG A 92 -4.74 -0.25 20.32
N VAL A 93 -3.86 -0.78 19.48
CA VAL A 93 -3.82 -0.44 18.06
C VAL A 93 -4.58 -1.48 17.22
N ARG A 94 -5.51 -1.01 16.37
CA ARG A 94 -6.10 -1.80 15.28
C ARG A 94 -5.38 -1.47 13.99
N LEU A 95 -4.67 -2.45 13.43
CA LEU A 95 -4.04 -2.29 12.13
C LEU A 95 -5.03 -2.60 11.01
N VAL A 96 -5.11 -1.69 10.05
CA VAL A 96 -5.76 -1.92 8.76
C VAL A 96 -4.73 -1.78 7.64
N PHE A 97 -4.82 -2.63 6.62
CA PHE A 97 -3.80 -2.70 5.57
C PHE A 97 -4.34 -2.18 4.24
N GLY A 98 -3.49 -1.50 3.47
CA GLY A 98 -3.84 -1.07 2.12
C GLY A 98 -2.61 -0.49 1.39
N PRO A 99 -2.59 -0.51 0.04
CA PRO A 99 -1.52 0.13 -0.70
C PRO A 99 -1.48 1.65 -0.46
N SER A 100 -0.28 2.22 -0.46
CA SER A 100 -0.08 3.69 -0.40
C SER A 100 -0.46 4.39 -1.72
N MET A 101 -0.50 3.63 -2.81
CA MET A 101 -0.55 4.10 -4.20
C MET A 101 -1.51 3.24 -5.03
N GLY A 102 -1.88 3.74 -6.21
CA GLY A 102 -2.75 3.07 -7.16
C GLY A 102 -4.21 3.52 -7.07
N GLU A 103 -5.07 2.89 -7.87
CA GLU A 103 -6.46 3.33 -8.08
C GLU A 103 -7.50 2.37 -7.49
N THR A 104 -7.06 1.31 -6.81
CA THR A 104 -8.00 0.34 -6.24
C THR A 104 -8.78 0.94 -5.08
N PRO A 105 -10.03 0.50 -4.81
CA PRO A 105 -10.77 0.95 -3.64
C PRO A 105 -10.10 0.61 -2.30
N GLN A 106 -9.07 -0.23 -2.29
CA GLN A 106 -8.38 -0.66 -1.07
C GLN A 106 -7.15 0.21 -0.73
N THR A 107 -6.78 1.17 -1.58
CA THR A 107 -5.66 2.09 -1.26
C THR A 107 -6.02 2.97 -0.07
N ILE A 108 -5.07 3.21 0.82
CA ILE A 108 -5.29 4.02 2.04
C ILE A 108 -5.93 5.38 1.71
N PRO A 109 -5.46 6.14 0.69
CA PRO A 109 -6.12 7.37 0.24
C PRO A 109 -7.61 7.18 -0.10
N ALA A 110 -7.97 6.15 -0.87
CA ALA A 110 -9.36 5.87 -1.24
C ALA A 110 -10.24 5.48 -0.04
N ARG A 111 -9.65 4.97 1.05
CA ARG A 111 -10.35 4.66 2.31
C ARG A 111 -10.65 5.93 3.10
N ILE A 112 -9.67 6.82 3.19
CA ILE A 112 -9.82 8.11 3.86
C ILE A 112 -10.84 8.98 3.13
N ALA A 113 -10.73 9.07 1.79
CA ALA A 113 -11.62 9.88 0.96
C ALA A 113 -13.11 9.48 1.07
N ARG A 114 -13.40 8.21 1.36
CA ARG A 114 -14.79 7.72 1.57
C ARG A 114 -15.25 7.76 3.04
N GLY A 115 -14.46 8.33 3.95
CA GLY A 115 -14.81 8.48 5.36
C GLY A 115 -14.66 7.20 6.20
N GLU A 116 -13.80 6.27 5.79
CA GLU A 116 -13.47 5.13 6.65
C GLU A 116 -12.73 5.62 7.90
N ARG A 117 -13.11 5.10 9.08
CA ARG A 117 -12.50 5.48 10.36
C ARG A 117 -11.05 5.01 10.44
N ILE A 118 -10.13 5.94 10.23
CA ILE A 118 -8.68 5.77 10.31
C ILE A 118 -8.17 6.97 11.12
N ASP A 119 -7.36 6.69 12.15
CA ASP A 119 -6.85 7.72 13.06
C ASP A 119 -5.42 8.13 12.69
N VAL A 120 -4.62 7.16 12.24
CA VAL A 120 -3.23 7.35 11.83
C VAL A 120 -2.98 6.66 10.50
N VAL A 121 -2.17 7.28 9.65
CA VAL A 121 -1.55 6.61 8.49
C VAL A 121 -0.07 6.37 8.74
N VAL A 122 0.46 5.25 8.29
CA VAL A 122 1.90 4.98 8.15
C VAL A 122 2.14 4.34 6.78
N MET A 123 2.61 5.13 5.82
CA MET A 123 2.74 4.70 4.43
C MET A 123 3.82 5.48 3.69
N VAL A 124 4.00 5.24 2.39
CA VAL A 124 5.04 5.90 1.58
C VAL A 124 4.94 7.42 1.73
N GLY A 125 6.06 8.09 2.04
CA GLY A 125 6.13 9.50 2.39
C GLY A 125 5.48 10.41 1.35
N SER A 126 5.78 10.22 0.07
CA SER A 126 5.17 11.01 -1.01
C SER A 126 3.67 10.82 -1.20
N ALA A 127 3.08 9.76 -0.65
CA ALA A 127 1.63 9.61 -0.56
C ALA A 127 1.07 10.33 0.66
N VAL A 128 1.81 10.36 1.79
CA VAL A 128 1.45 11.12 2.99
C VAL A 128 1.46 12.62 2.66
N ASP A 129 2.48 13.11 1.97
CA ASP A 129 2.57 14.52 1.55
C ASP A 129 1.35 14.94 0.74
N ARG A 130 0.93 14.11 -0.23
CA ARG A 130 -0.28 14.37 -1.02
C ARG A 130 -1.56 14.42 -0.18
N LEU A 131 -1.73 13.51 0.78
CA LEU A 131 -2.89 13.57 1.68
C LEU A 131 -2.87 14.84 2.55
N ALA A 132 -1.69 15.31 2.93
CA ALA A 132 -1.54 16.55 3.68
C ALA A 132 -1.88 17.78 2.82
N ASP A 133 -1.42 17.82 1.58
CA ASP A 133 -1.77 18.86 0.60
C ASP A 133 -3.29 18.91 0.35
N ASP A 134 -3.95 17.76 0.36
CA ASP A 134 -5.41 17.62 0.23
C ASP A 134 -6.16 17.96 1.55
N GLY A 135 -5.47 18.33 2.62
CA GLY A 135 -6.07 18.67 3.92
C GLY A 135 -6.64 17.47 4.69
N GLN A 136 -6.27 16.25 4.30
CA GLN A 136 -6.76 15.01 4.91
C GLN A 136 -5.95 14.58 6.14
N LEU A 137 -4.82 15.23 6.41
CA LEU A 137 -3.96 14.97 7.56
C LEU A 137 -3.86 16.21 8.46
N THR A 138 -3.52 15.99 9.71
CA THR A 138 -3.30 17.03 10.72
C THR A 138 -2.07 16.72 11.55
N GLY A 139 -1.47 17.75 12.15
CA GLY A 139 -0.26 17.58 12.96
C GLY A 139 1.00 17.41 12.11
N PRO A 140 2.15 17.13 12.76
CA PRO A 140 3.41 16.98 12.07
C PRO A 140 3.51 15.64 11.34
N ILE A 141 3.92 15.69 10.06
CA ILE A 141 4.36 14.50 9.31
C ILE A 141 5.71 14.06 9.87
N ARG A 142 5.84 12.77 10.20
CA ARG A 142 7.07 12.21 10.75
C ARG A 142 7.60 11.11 9.83
N PRO A 143 8.85 11.20 9.35
CA PRO A 143 9.53 10.03 8.81
C PRO A 143 9.67 8.97 9.90
N VAL A 144 9.13 7.77 9.66
CA VAL A 144 9.07 6.68 10.63
C VAL A 144 10.08 5.59 10.31
N ALA A 145 10.19 5.23 9.04
CA ALA A 145 11.08 4.16 8.61
C ALA A 145 11.61 4.38 7.19
N CYS A 146 12.83 3.93 6.93
CA CYS A 146 13.39 3.76 5.60
C CYS A 146 13.47 2.27 5.28
N SER A 147 13.14 1.92 4.03
CA SER A 147 13.42 0.59 3.50
C SER A 147 14.06 0.67 2.13
N HIS A 148 14.81 -0.38 1.81
CA HIS A 148 15.55 -0.52 0.56
C HIS A 148 15.05 -1.74 -0.22
N ILE A 149 15.13 -1.64 -1.55
CA ILE A 149 14.74 -2.71 -2.46
C ILE A 149 15.74 -3.87 -2.33
N ALA A 150 15.20 -5.07 -2.18
CA ALA A 150 15.92 -6.33 -2.18
C ALA A 150 15.42 -7.24 -3.31
N MET A 151 16.26 -8.21 -3.67
CA MET A 151 15.89 -9.28 -4.57
C MET A 151 15.75 -10.59 -3.80
N ALA A 152 14.71 -11.36 -4.10
CA ALA A 152 14.51 -12.70 -3.58
C ALA A 152 14.41 -13.74 -4.69
N VAL A 153 14.79 -14.97 -4.34
CA VAL A 153 14.58 -16.19 -5.12
C VAL A 153 13.81 -17.20 -4.28
N ARG A 154 13.31 -18.26 -4.90
CA ARG A 154 12.71 -19.37 -4.15
C ARG A 154 13.76 -20.02 -3.25
N ALA A 155 13.38 -20.45 -2.05
CA ALA A 155 14.30 -21.08 -1.11
C ALA A 155 15.02 -22.28 -1.75
N GLY A 156 16.34 -22.32 -1.61
CA GLY A 156 17.22 -23.34 -2.18
C GLY A 156 17.51 -23.19 -3.68
N ALA A 157 16.95 -22.18 -4.35
CA ALA A 157 17.32 -21.86 -5.73
C ALA A 157 18.70 -21.21 -5.81
N PRO A 158 19.37 -21.24 -6.99
CA PRO A 158 20.61 -20.49 -7.20
C PRO A 158 20.44 -19.01 -6.84
N ARG A 159 21.45 -18.45 -6.17
CA ARG A 159 21.51 -17.03 -5.79
C ARG A 159 22.40 -16.31 -6.80
N PRO A 160 21.85 -15.63 -7.82
CA PRO A 160 22.68 -14.91 -8.78
C PRO A 160 23.37 -13.72 -8.10
N ASP A 161 24.55 -13.36 -8.60
CA ASP A 161 25.28 -12.18 -8.14
C ASP A 161 24.55 -10.90 -8.59
N ILE A 162 24.31 -10.00 -7.64
CA ILE A 162 23.71 -8.68 -7.84
C ILE A 162 24.54 -7.55 -7.22
N SER A 163 25.80 -7.82 -6.88
CA SER A 163 26.69 -6.87 -6.19
C SER A 163 27.04 -5.63 -7.01
N THR A 164 26.84 -5.66 -8.33
CA THR A 164 27.11 -4.54 -9.26
C THR A 164 25.97 -4.37 -10.24
N LEU A 165 25.91 -3.22 -10.92
CA LEU A 165 24.92 -2.98 -11.97
C LEU A 165 25.02 -4.01 -13.10
N ASP A 166 26.22 -4.42 -13.47
CA ASP A 166 26.46 -5.42 -14.52
C ASP A 166 26.06 -6.83 -14.09
N SER A 167 26.29 -7.22 -12.83
CA SER A 167 25.83 -8.51 -12.32
C SER A 167 24.32 -8.56 -12.16
N LEU A 168 23.70 -7.50 -11.64
CA LEU A 168 22.24 -7.35 -11.61
C LEU A 168 21.62 -7.40 -13.00
N ARG A 169 22.21 -6.71 -13.98
CA ARG A 169 21.75 -6.74 -15.37
C ARG A 169 21.81 -8.16 -15.95
N ARG A 170 22.90 -8.89 -15.73
CA ARG A 170 23.02 -10.29 -16.17
C ARG A 170 21.98 -11.19 -15.52
N ALA A 171 21.80 -11.08 -14.20
CA ALA A 171 20.79 -11.83 -13.46
C ALA A 171 19.38 -11.61 -14.04
N LEU A 172 19.02 -10.35 -14.32
CA LEU A 172 17.75 -10.01 -14.97
C LEU A 172 17.64 -10.63 -16.37
N LEU A 173 18.68 -10.57 -17.19
CA LEU A 173 18.66 -11.11 -18.55
C LEU A 173 18.55 -12.64 -18.57
N GLU A 174 19.21 -13.33 -17.64
CA GLU A 174 19.23 -14.80 -17.54
C GLU A 174 17.95 -15.39 -16.92
N ALA A 175 17.31 -14.67 -16.00
CA ALA A 175 16.10 -15.16 -15.34
C ALA A 175 14.94 -15.43 -16.31
N ARG A 176 14.13 -16.46 -16.05
CA ARG A 176 12.97 -16.77 -16.92
C ARG A 176 11.74 -15.94 -16.63
N SER A 177 11.60 -15.44 -15.40
CA SER A 177 10.47 -14.60 -14.98
C SER A 177 10.85 -13.71 -13.81
N VAL A 178 10.29 -12.50 -13.80
CA VAL A 178 10.57 -11.46 -12.80
C VAL A 178 9.25 -10.91 -12.24
N ALA A 179 9.10 -10.89 -10.94
CA ALA A 179 7.99 -10.24 -10.27
C ALA A 179 8.45 -8.97 -9.55
N TYR A 180 7.63 -7.91 -9.55
CA TYR A 180 7.87 -6.68 -8.80
C TYR A 180 6.57 -6.16 -8.19
N SER A 181 6.64 -5.41 -7.10
CA SER A 181 5.45 -4.92 -6.39
C SER A 181 4.67 -3.85 -7.17
N ASP A 182 3.42 -3.60 -6.78
CA ASP A 182 2.62 -2.47 -7.27
C ASP A 182 2.86 -1.16 -6.49
N SER A 183 3.80 -1.17 -5.56
CA SER A 183 4.18 -0.04 -4.71
C SER A 183 5.41 0.71 -5.26
N ALA A 184 5.88 1.72 -4.52
CA ALA A 184 7.00 2.58 -4.94
C ALA A 184 8.23 1.81 -5.44
N SER A 185 8.61 0.69 -4.78
CA SER A 185 9.74 -0.14 -5.23
C SER A 185 9.55 -0.71 -6.62
N GLY A 186 8.40 -1.33 -6.90
CA GLY A 186 8.18 -1.97 -8.18
C GLY A 186 7.91 -0.98 -9.31
N VAL A 187 7.27 0.17 -9.00
CA VAL A 187 7.15 1.29 -9.94
C VAL A 187 8.54 1.77 -10.36
N PHE A 188 9.46 1.97 -9.41
CA PHE A 188 10.85 2.33 -9.70
C PHE A 188 11.56 1.26 -10.53
N VAL A 189 11.45 -0.02 -10.14
CA VAL A 189 12.05 -1.15 -10.86
C VAL A 189 11.61 -1.15 -12.34
N ALA A 190 10.31 -1.03 -12.58
CA ALA A 190 9.75 -1.10 -13.93
C ALA A 190 10.04 0.15 -14.77
N THR A 191 9.92 1.34 -14.19
CA THR A 191 9.91 2.61 -14.94
C THR A 191 11.27 3.30 -15.00
N GLN A 192 12.19 3.00 -14.10
CA GLN A 192 13.51 3.64 -14.02
C GLN A 192 14.65 2.64 -14.14
N LEU A 193 14.63 1.58 -13.33
CA LEU A 193 15.74 0.63 -13.28
C LEU A 193 15.88 -0.18 -14.57
N PHE A 194 14.79 -0.75 -15.09
CA PHE A 194 14.86 -1.52 -16.35
C PHE A 194 15.36 -0.69 -17.54
N PRO A 195 14.87 0.56 -17.77
CA PRO A 195 15.46 1.44 -18.78
C PRO A 195 16.94 1.74 -18.55
N ARG A 196 17.32 2.07 -17.31
CA ARG A 196 18.71 2.41 -16.95
C ARG A 196 19.68 1.26 -17.24
N LEU A 197 19.27 0.02 -16.99
CA LEU A 197 20.07 -1.17 -17.28
C LEU A 197 19.97 -1.62 -18.76
N GLY A 198 19.16 -0.96 -19.58
CA GLY A 198 18.94 -1.33 -20.98
C GLY A 198 18.32 -2.72 -21.14
N VAL A 199 17.39 -3.10 -20.25
CA VAL A 199 16.74 -4.43 -20.25
C VAL A 199 15.22 -4.37 -20.48
N SER A 200 14.65 -3.19 -20.66
CA SER A 200 13.20 -2.98 -20.80
C SER A 200 12.54 -3.90 -21.83
N ASP A 201 13.16 -4.06 -23.00
CA ASP A 201 12.60 -4.88 -24.09
C ASP A 201 12.51 -6.36 -23.69
N THR A 202 13.58 -6.90 -23.08
CA THR A 202 13.59 -8.26 -22.56
C THR A 202 12.61 -8.43 -21.40
N MET A 203 12.49 -7.41 -20.53
CA MET A 203 11.58 -7.47 -19.38
C MET A 203 10.11 -7.47 -19.78
N ARG A 204 9.70 -6.80 -20.87
CA ARG A 204 8.30 -6.83 -21.33
C ARG A 204 7.75 -8.24 -21.57
N GLY A 205 8.61 -9.21 -21.91
CA GLY A 205 8.21 -10.59 -22.15
C GLY A 205 8.13 -11.48 -20.90
N LYS A 206 8.69 -11.06 -19.76
CA LYS A 206 8.87 -11.94 -18.59
C LYS A 206 8.74 -11.30 -17.22
N ALA A 207 8.67 -9.97 -17.15
CA ALA A 207 8.48 -9.23 -15.92
C ALA A 207 7.01 -8.85 -15.75
N PHE A 208 6.46 -9.01 -14.55
CA PHE A 208 5.08 -8.66 -14.25
C PHE A 208 4.93 -8.06 -12.86
N GLN A 209 3.98 -7.13 -12.75
CA GLN A 209 3.61 -6.48 -11.50
C GLN A 209 2.73 -7.40 -10.66
N VAL A 210 2.98 -7.43 -9.35
CA VAL A 210 2.20 -8.18 -8.37
C VAL A 210 1.34 -7.20 -7.58
N PRO A 211 0.00 -7.25 -7.73
CA PRO A 211 -0.88 -6.39 -6.97
C PRO A 211 -1.19 -6.96 -5.58
N ALA A 212 -1.19 -6.10 -4.57
CA ALA A 212 -1.69 -6.33 -3.21
C ALA A 212 -1.04 -7.43 -2.33
N VAL A 213 -0.46 -8.49 -2.91
CA VAL A 213 0.21 -9.57 -2.17
C VAL A 213 1.73 -9.38 -2.17
N PRO A 214 2.45 -9.86 -1.13
CA PRO A 214 3.91 -9.82 -1.14
C PRO A 214 4.49 -10.56 -2.36
N VAL A 215 5.42 -9.92 -3.07
CA VAL A 215 6.15 -10.50 -4.20
C VAL A 215 6.85 -11.80 -3.78
N GLY A 216 7.37 -11.84 -2.55
CA GLY A 216 7.97 -13.04 -1.99
C GLY A 216 7.05 -14.27 -2.05
N GLU A 217 5.73 -14.11 -1.85
CA GLU A 217 4.79 -15.24 -1.93
C GLU A 217 4.67 -15.78 -3.36
N VAL A 218 4.71 -14.89 -4.37
CA VAL A 218 4.70 -15.27 -5.79
C VAL A 218 5.97 -16.05 -6.16
N VAL A 219 7.11 -15.65 -5.61
CA VAL A 219 8.39 -16.35 -5.77
C VAL A 219 8.40 -17.69 -5.04
N ALA A 220 7.90 -17.75 -3.80
CA ALA A 220 7.76 -18.99 -3.04
C ALA A 220 6.87 -20.02 -3.76
N GLN A 221 5.83 -19.53 -4.45
CA GLN A 221 4.96 -20.33 -5.32
C GLN A 221 5.61 -20.67 -6.68
N GLY A 222 6.78 -20.13 -6.99
CA GLY A 222 7.56 -20.37 -8.23
C GLY A 222 6.90 -19.85 -9.49
N ARG A 223 6.01 -18.87 -9.32
CA ARG A 223 5.41 -18.13 -10.43
C ARG A 223 6.40 -17.10 -11.00
N ALA A 224 7.37 -16.69 -10.19
CA ALA A 224 8.50 -15.87 -10.60
C ALA A 224 9.82 -16.50 -10.13
N GLU A 225 10.87 -16.38 -10.94
CA GLU A 225 12.23 -16.82 -10.59
C GLU A 225 12.92 -15.77 -9.70
N LEU A 226 12.79 -14.50 -10.07
CA LEU A 226 13.27 -13.36 -9.28
C LEU A 226 12.08 -12.52 -8.79
N GLY A 227 12.17 -12.03 -7.56
CA GLY A 227 11.23 -11.07 -7.00
C GLY A 227 11.93 -9.82 -6.49
N PHE A 228 11.38 -8.64 -6.80
CA PHE A 228 11.87 -7.34 -6.34
C PHE A 228 10.81 -6.63 -5.51
N GLN A 229 11.15 -6.31 -4.26
CA GLN A 229 10.30 -5.58 -3.33
C GLN A 229 11.15 -4.97 -2.22
N GLN A 230 10.55 -4.13 -1.38
CA GLN A 230 11.18 -3.67 -0.15
C GLN A 230 11.60 -4.84 0.74
N LEU A 231 12.80 -4.76 1.33
CA LEU A 231 13.37 -5.82 2.16
C LEU A 231 12.41 -6.24 3.28
N SER A 232 11.77 -5.25 3.91
CA SER A 232 10.83 -5.47 5.01
C SER A 232 9.60 -6.29 4.65
N GLU A 233 9.24 -6.34 3.37
CA GLU A 233 8.13 -7.15 2.86
C GLU A 233 8.57 -8.56 2.50
N LEU A 234 9.86 -8.76 2.19
CA LEU A 234 10.41 -10.07 1.84
C LEU A 234 10.80 -10.88 3.09
N LEU A 235 11.41 -10.26 4.10
CA LEU A 235 11.86 -10.93 5.32
C LEU A 235 10.81 -11.84 6.01
N PRO A 236 9.53 -11.45 6.15
CA PRO A 236 8.54 -12.30 6.82
C PRO A 236 8.05 -13.47 5.95
N VAL A 237 8.40 -13.53 4.66
CA VAL A 237 7.89 -14.54 3.73
C VAL A 237 8.71 -15.82 3.84
N LYS A 238 8.01 -16.94 4.07
CA LYS A 238 8.61 -18.28 4.07
C LYS A 238 8.73 -18.84 2.66
N GLY A 239 9.73 -19.68 2.43
CA GLY A 239 9.92 -20.37 1.13
C GLY A 239 10.64 -19.54 0.08
N ILE A 240 11.24 -18.42 0.48
CA ILE A 240 12.18 -17.63 -0.33
C ILE A 240 13.52 -17.51 0.38
N ASP A 241 14.56 -17.25 -0.40
CA ASP A 241 15.84 -16.75 0.06
C ASP A 241 15.99 -15.30 -0.43
N VAL A 242 16.21 -14.36 0.49
CA VAL A 242 16.59 -12.99 0.13
C VAL A 242 18.05 -13.02 -0.32
N VAL A 243 18.30 -12.66 -1.59
CA VAL A 243 19.63 -12.64 -2.19
C VAL A 243 20.46 -11.51 -1.63
N GLY A 244 19.87 -10.31 -1.53
CA GLY A 244 20.50 -9.11 -0.99
C GLY A 244 19.78 -7.83 -1.42
N LEU A 245 20.26 -6.69 -0.92
CA LEU A 245 19.85 -5.37 -1.41
C LEU A 245 20.38 -5.13 -2.83
N LEU A 246 19.69 -4.29 -3.59
CA LEU A 246 20.21 -3.81 -4.87
C LEU A 246 21.44 -2.92 -4.66
N PRO A 247 22.42 -2.94 -5.59
CA PRO A 247 23.66 -2.19 -5.46
C PRO A 247 23.42 -0.68 -5.63
N SER A 248 24.42 0.11 -5.25
CA SER A 248 24.42 1.56 -5.51
C SER A 248 24.19 1.85 -7.00
N GLY A 249 23.41 2.88 -7.30
CA GLY A 249 22.96 3.21 -8.66
C GLY A 249 21.74 2.42 -9.18
N ALA A 250 21.34 1.35 -8.50
CA ALA A 250 20.10 0.59 -8.76
C ALA A 250 19.10 0.61 -7.59
N GLN A 251 19.43 1.33 -6.53
CA GLN A 251 18.66 1.34 -5.29
C GLN A 251 17.74 2.56 -5.21
N LEU A 252 16.57 2.37 -4.58
CA LEU A 252 15.68 3.44 -4.15
C LEU A 252 15.34 3.23 -2.69
N GLY A 253 15.83 4.13 -1.83
CA GLY A 253 15.33 4.27 -0.47
C GLY A 253 13.89 4.75 -0.48
N THR A 254 13.00 4.06 0.23
CA THR A 254 11.61 4.49 0.41
C THR A 254 11.38 4.89 1.86
N THR A 255 11.22 6.19 2.07
CA THR A 255 10.75 6.74 3.35
C THR A 255 9.27 6.42 3.53
N TYR A 256 8.94 5.82 4.66
CA TYR A 256 7.60 5.67 5.18
C TYR A 256 7.39 6.72 6.26
N SER A 257 6.34 7.52 6.08
CA SER A 257 5.98 8.58 7.01
C SER A 257 4.67 8.28 7.70
N GLY A 258 4.50 8.83 8.89
CA GLY A 258 3.26 8.76 9.64
C GLY A 258 2.69 10.12 10.00
N ALA A 259 1.36 10.20 10.06
CA ALA A 259 0.60 11.39 10.42
C ALA A 259 -0.80 11.02 10.93
N ALA A 260 -1.39 11.91 11.73
CA ALA A 260 -2.78 11.78 12.16
C ALA A 260 -3.73 12.19 11.02
N VAL A 261 -4.84 11.47 10.87
CA VAL A 261 -5.90 11.82 9.91
C VAL A 261 -6.73 12.98 10.48
N SER A 262 -7.04 13.98 9.65
CA SER A 262 -7.68 15.22 10.10
C SER A 262 -9.06 15.02 10.75
N SER A 263 -9.80 14.02 10.28
CA SER A 263 -11.11 13.62 10.81
C SER A 263 -11.05 12.75 12.08
N SER A 264 -9.85 12.39 12.56
CA SER A 264 -9.68 11.57 13.77
C SER A 264 -10.20 12.29 15.01
N ALA A 265 -10.90 11.55 15.87
CA ALA A 265 -11.24 11.99 17.23
C ALA A 265 -10.13 11.67 18.25
N HIS A 266 -9.15 10.84 17.88
CA HIS A 266 -8.08 10.30 18.73
C HIS A 266 -6.73 10.97 18.42
N LYS A 267 -6.70 12.31 18.41
CA LYS A 267 -5.51 13.07 17.98
C LYS A 267 -4.35 12.93 18.95
N ASP A 268 -4.62 12.96 20.26
CA ASP A 268 -3.55 12.85 21.25
C ASP A 268 -2.96 11.43 21.28
N GLU A 269 -3.81 10.41 21.14
CA GLU A 269 -3.40 9.00 21.05
C GLU A 269 -2.65 8.73 19.74
N ALA A 270 -3.08 9.34 18.62
CA ALA A 270 -2.36 9.30 17.35
C ALA A 270 -0.95 9.89 17.48
N GLU A 271 -0.82 11.07 18.10
CA GLU A 271 0.47 11.74 18.33
C GLU A 271 1.36 10.93 19.28
N SER A 272 0.79 10.33 20.32
CA SER A 272 1.48 9.43 21.25
C SER A 272 2.05 8.20 20.52
N PHE A 273 1.25 7.55 19.68
CA PHE A 273 1.68 6.40 18.91
C PHE A 273 2.77 6.77 17.90
N LEU A 274 2.62 7.87 17.16
CA LEU A 274 3.62 8.36 16.21
C LEU A 274 4.95 8.73 16.90
N SER A 275 4.89 9.30 18.10
CA SER A 275 6.07 9.60 18.92
C SER A 275 6.76 8.32 19.39
N PHE A 276 5.99 7.30 19.80
CA PHE A 276 6.52 5.98 20.14
C PHE A 276 7.27 5.33 18.96
N LEU A 277 6.74 5.43 17.74
CA LEU A 277 7.40 4.86 16.55
C LEU A 277 8.77 5.48 16.27
N GLY A 278 8.97 6.76 16.61
CA GLY A 278 10.26 7.44 16.55
C GLY A 278 11.17 7.22 17.77
N GLY A 279 10.67 6.54 18.81
CA GLY A 279 11.39 6.31 20.06
C GLY A 279 12.35 5.11 20.00
N GLU A 280 13.30 5.07 20.95
CA GLU A 280 14.29 3.98 21.06
C GLU A 280 13.66 2.59 21.22
N GLN A 281 12.51 2.50 21.89
CA GLN A 281 11.80 1.23 22.11
C GLN A 281 11.34 0.56 20.80
N ALA A 282 11.14 1.34 19.72
CA ALA A 282 10.72 0.81 18.44
C ALA A 282 11.90 0.35 17.56
N ARG A 283 13.11 0.85 17.82
CA ARG A 283 14.27 0.72 16.93
C ARG A 283 14.64 -0.72 16.61
N GLY A 284 14.81 -1.56 17.63
CA GLY A 284 15.18 -2.97 17.42
C GLY A 284 14.13 -3.76 16.64
N VAL A 285 12.85 -3.44 16.79
CA VAL A 285 11.77 -4.08 16.00
C VAL A 285 11.79 -3.60 14.55
N MET A 286 12.08 -2.32 14.30
CA MET A 286 12.27 -1.81 12.94
C MET A 286 13.43 -2.54 12.25
N GLU A 287 14.60 -2.58 12.89
CA GLU A 287 15.81 -3.21 12.34
C GLU A 287 15.61 -4.68 12.02
N THR A 288 15.05 -5.45 12.96
CA THR A 288 14.75 -6.89 12.75
C THR A 288 13.67 -7.12 11.68
N SER A 289 12.86 -6.11 11.38
CA SER A 289 11.88 -6.13 10.29
C SER A 289 12.44 -5.63 8.96
N GLY A 290 13.74 -5.35 8.85
CA GLY A 290 14.38 -4.86 7.62
C GLY A 290 14.07 -3.39 7.32
N LEU A 291 13.85 -2.59 8.36
CA LEU A 291 13.62 -1.16 8.31
C LEU A 291 14.71 -0.43 9.11
N GLU A 292 15.17 0.70 8.58
CA GLU A 292 15.93 1.68 9.35
C GLU A 292 14.93 2.67 9.97
N GLN A 293 15.10 3.03 11.24
CA GLN A 293 14.20 4.00 11.88
C GLN A 293 14.49 5.42 11.37
N GLY A 294 13.43 6.18 11.05
CA GLY A 294 13.52 7.54 10.51
C GLY A 294 13.35 7.60 8.99
N GLY A 295 13.75 8.71 8.38
CA GLY A 295 13.69 8.88 6.92
C GLY A 295 14.89 8.26 6.22
N CYS A 296 14.72 7.88 4.96
CA CYS A 296 15.88 7.55 4.13
C CYS A 296 16.76 8.80 3.98
N PRO A 297 18.09 8.66 4.02
CA PRO A 297 18.98 9.76 3.67
C PRO A 297 18.64 10.24 2.25
N GLU A 298 18.65 11.55 2.05
CA GLU A 298 18.56 12.10 0.69
C GLU A 298 19.74 11.55 -0.12
N PRO A 299 19.53 11.14 -1.38
CA PRO A 299 20.66 10.78 -2.23
C PRO A 299 21.57 12.01 -2.36
N ASP A 300 22.86 11.83 -2.08
CA ASP A 300 23.88 12.88 -2.23
C ASP A 300 23.68 13.59 -3.58
N GLN A 301 23.30 14.88 -3.54
CA GLN A 301 23.15 15.70 -4.74
C GLN A 301 24.51 16.15 -5.31
N ASP A 302 25.63 15.71 -4.72
CA ASP A 302 26.99 16.19 -5.00
C ASP A 302 27.85 15.24 -5.87
N GLN A 303 27.28 14.19 -6.48
CA GLN A 303 28.07 13.28 -7.34
C GLN A 303 28.09 13.66 -8.84
N ASP A 304 27.54 14.82 -9.22
CA ASP A 304 27.60 15.36 -10.59
C ASP A 304 28.61 16.52 -10.75
N THR A 305 29.52 16.74 -9.79
CA THR A 305 30.66 17.67 -9.94
C THR A 305 32.00 16.96 -9.79
N ASP A 306 32.48 16.37 -10.89
CA ASP A 306 33.78 16.66 -11.55
C ASP A 306 34.18 15.57 -12.56
#